data_AF-A0A952EDX0-F1
#
_entry.id   AF-A0A952EDX0-F1
#
_cell.length_a   1.000
_cell.length_b   1.000
_cell.length_c   1.000
_cell.angle_alpha   90.00
_cell.angle_beta   90.00
_cell.angle_gamma   90.00
#
_symmetry.space_group_name_H-M   'P 1'
#
loop_
_entity.id
_entity.type
_entity.pdbx_description
1 polymer ?
#
loop_
_entity_poly.entity_id
_entity_poly.type
_entity_poly.pdbx_seq_one_letter_code
_entity_poly.pdbx_strand_id
1 'polypeptide(L)' 'MADYQIGGNLKLVTVLEKTRAFSEFLQNRMTRALETEDPTELHYLLAQLDDYHSYMWRYHKRLHAERGERADLPE' A
#
# COMPACT_ATOMS: atom_id res chain seq x y z
N MET A 1 17.62 4.78 6.46
CA MET A 1 16.77 4.79 5.25
C MET A 1 16.18 3.39 5.18
N ALA A 2 14.95 3.20 5.64
CA ALA A 2 14.34 1.88 5.68
C ALA A 2 13.76 1.59 4.30
N ASP A 3 14.29 0.57 3.64
CA ASP A 3 13.80 0.06 2.36
C ASP A 3 12.33 -0.36 2.52
N TYR A 4 11.43 0.44 1.94
CA TYR A 4 10.02 0.13 1.87
C TYR A 4 9.83 -1.02 0.87
N GLN A 5 9.82 -2.26 1.35
CA GLN A 5 9.50 -3.42 0.53
C GLN A 5 7.98 -3.57 0.40
N ILE A 6 7.46 -3.36 -0.80
CA ILE A 6 6.05 -3.59 -1.14
C ILE A 6 5.83 -5.07 -1.45
N GLY A 7 5.93 -5.86 -0.39
CA GLY A 7 5.66 -7.29 -0.32
C GLY A 7 5.51 -7.67 1.14
N GLY A 8 4.59 -8.57 1.45
CA GLY A 8 4.37 -8.97 2.84
C GLY A 8 3.04 -9.66 3.09
N ASN A 9 2.90 -10.16 4.30
CA ASN A 9 1.68 -10.81 4.78
C ASN A 9 0.48 -9.83 4.69
N LEU A 10 -0.69 -10.38 4.40
CA LEU A 10 -1.95 -9.63 4.32
C LEU A 10 -2.65 -9.51 5.68
N LYS A 11 -1.99 -9.87 6.80
CA LYS A 11 -2.54 -9.66 8.15
C LYS A 11 -2.87 -8.18 8.39
N LEU A 12 -3.99 -7.91 9.06
CA LEU A 12 -4.47 -6.56 9.35
C LEU A 12 -3.39 -5.66 9.97
N VAL A 13 -2.66 -6.15 10.98
CA VAL A 13 -1.58 -5.39 11.63
C VAL A 13 -0.52 -4.92 10.64
N THR A 14 -0.07 -5.82 9.75
CA THR A 14 0.94 -5.52 8.73
C THR A 14 0.43 -4.54 7.68
N VAL A 15 -0.84 -4.67 7.28
CA VAL A 15 -1.47 -3.74 6.33
C VAL A 15 -1.54 -2.35 6.94
N LEU A 16 -1.97 -2.23 8.20
CA LEU A 16 -2.04 -0.95 8.93
C LEU A 16 -0.66 -0.30 9.08
N GLU A 17 0.37 -1.08 9.43
CA GLU A 17 1.76 -0.59 9.51
C GLU A 17 2.26 -0.08 8.16
N LYS A 18 2.06 -0.86 7.08
CA LYS A 18 2.47 -0.46 5.73
C LYS A 18 1.73 0.80 5.27
N THR A 19 0.42 0.91 5.53
CA THR A 19 -0.36 2.10 5.18
C THR A 19 0.16 3.35 5.89
N ARG A 20 0.46 3.28 7.19
CA ARG A 20 1.02 4.41 7.93
C ARG A 20 2.38 4.83 7.38
N ALA A 21 3.30 3.88 7.24
CA ALA A 21 4.64 4.14 6.72
C ALA A 21 4.59 4.74 5.29
N PHE A 22 3.68 4.24 4.45
CA PHE A 22 3.52 4.75 3.09
C PHE A 22 2.94 6.16 3.05
N SER A 23 1.98 6.49 3.92
CA SER A 23 1.44 7.86 4.01
C SER A 23 2.50 8.87 4.42
N GLU A 24 3.35 8.54 5.40
CA GLU A 24 4.44 9.40 5.83
C GLU A 24 5.51 9.55 4.74
N PHE A 25 5.85 8.45 4.05
CA PHE A 25 6.78 8.46 2.92
C PHE A 25 6.29 9.38 1.80
N LEU A 26 5.03 9.23 1.37
CA LEU A 26 4.46 10.05 0.31
C LEU A 26 4.37 11.51 0.71
N GLN A 27 3.86 11.82 1.90
CA GLN A 27 3.75 13.21 2.36
C GLN A 27 5.11 13.91 2.33
N ASN A 28 6.16 13.25 2.81
CA ASN A 28 7.49 13.86 2.87
C ASN A 28 8.16 14.00 1.50
N ARG A 29 8.07 12.98 0.63
CA ARG A 29 8.79 12.97 -0.65
C ARG A 29 8.01 13.60 -1.80
N MET A 30 6.69 13.38 -1.86
CA MET A 30 5.84 13.91 -2.94
C MET A 30 5.77 15.43 -2.90
N THR A 31 5.55 16.02 -1.72
CA THR A 31 5.53 17.48 -1.58
C THR A 31 6.85 18.08 -2.04
N ARG A 32 7.98 17.51 -1.59
CA ARG A 32 9.31 17.97 -2.01
C ARG A 32 9.54 17.82 -3.52
N ALA A 33 9.18 16.68 -4.11
CA ALA A 33 9.35 16.44 -5.55
C ALA A 33 8.56 17.44 -6.40
N LEU A 34 7.36 17.80 -5.95
CA LEU A 34 6.53 18.82 -6.58
C LEU A 34 7.11 20.23 -6.41
N GLU A 35 7.55 20.58 -5.19
CA GLU A 35 8.19 21.88 -4.91
C GLU A 35 9.47 22.10 -5.71
N THR A 36 10.25 21.05 -5.94
CA THR A 36 11.49 21.11 -6.72
C THR A 36 11.29 20.85 -8.21
N GLU A 37 10.05 20.64 -8.65
CA GLU A 37 9.71 20.26 -10.02
C GLU A 37 10.57 19.10 -10.56
N ASP A 38 10.81 18.06 -9.75
CA ASP A 38 11.66 16.92 -10.12
C ASP A 38 10.82 15.80 -10.79
N PRO A 39 10.83 15.68 -12.13
CA PRO A 39 10.03 14.69 -12.83
C PRO A 39 10.50 13.25 -12.59
N THR A 40 11.78 13.05 -12.26
CA THR A 40 12.34 11.71 -12.05
C THR A 40 11.86 11.15 -10.72
N GLU A 41 11.97 11.96 -9.67
CA GLU A 41 11.46 11.64 -8.34
C GLU A 41 9.94 11.44 -8.39
N LEU A 42 9.21 12.32 -9.09
CA LEU A 42 7.77 12.18 -9.25
C LEU A 42 7.39 10.86 -9.93
N HIS A 43 8.09 10.48 -11.00
CA HIS A 43 7.86 9.20 -11.68
C HIS A 43 8.11 8.00 -10.75
N TYR A 44 9.20 8.04 -9.97
CA TYR A 44 9.49 7.01 -8.98
C TYR A 44 8.40 6.90 -7.91
N LEU A 45 7.91 8.01 -7.37
CA LEU A 45 6.85 8.02 -6.36
C LEU A 45 5.52 7.51 -6.92
N LEU A 46 5.21 7.79 -8.18
CA LEU A 46 4.04 7.24 -8.87
C LEU A 46 4.14 5.71 -9.04
N ALA A 47 5.32 5.17 -9.33
CA ALA A 47 5.52 3.72 -9.37
C ALA A 47 5.29 3.08 -7.99
N GLN A 48 5.78 3.71 -6.91
CA GLN A 48 5.52 3.25 -5.53
C GLN A 48 4.04 3.28 -5.15
N LEU A 49 3.28 4.27 -5.67
CA LEU A 49 1.82 4.35 -5.54
C LEU A 49 1.11 3.17 -6.22
N ASP A 50 1.54 2.80 -7.43
CA ASP A 50 0.96 1.66 -8.15
C ASP A 50 1.24 0.33 -7.44
N ASP A 51 2.46 0.16 -6.92
CA ASP A 51 2.82 -1.01 -6.11
C ASP A 51 1.95 -1.09 -4.82
N TYR A 52 1.75 0.03 -4.13
CA TYR A 52 0.87 0.09 -2.95
C TYR A 52 -0.58 -0.23 -3.31
N HIS A 53 -1.09 0.32 -4.43
CA HIS A 53 -2.41 -0.01 -4.95
C HIS A 53 -2.53 -1.53 -5.20
N SER A 54 -1.54 -2.14 -5.85
CA SER A 54 -1.49 -3.59 -6.09
C SER A 54 -1.47 -4.40 -4.77
N TYR A 55 -0.77 -3.93 -3.74
CA TYR A 55 -0.82 -4.53 -2.41
C TYR A 55 -2.21 -4.45 -1.77
N MET A 56 -2.83 -3.27 -1.78
CA MET A 56 -4.16 -3.07 -1.20
C MET A 56 -5.24 -3.82 -1.97
N TRP A 57 -5.11 -3.97 -3.28
CA TRP A 57 -6.01 -4.78 -4.08
C TRP A 57 -5.99 -6.27 -3.69
N ARG A 58 -4.81 -6.82 -3.40
CA ARG A 58 -4.69 -8.19 -2.86
C ARG A 58 -5.36 -8.31 -1.48
N TYR A 59 -5.18 -7.31 -0.62
CA TYR A 59 -5.85 -7.27 0.68
C TYR A 59 -7.38 -7.21 0.54
N HIS A 60 -7.89 -6.38 -0.36
CA HIS A 60 -9.32 -6.31 -0.69
C HIS A 60 -9.87 -7.67 -1.14
N LYS A 61 -9.19 -8.34 -2.09
CA LYS A 61 -9.56 -9.68 -2.53
C LYS A 61 -9.61 -10.69 -1.39
N ARG A 62 -8.64 -10.63 -0.47
CA ARG A 62 -8.61 -11.48 0.72
C ARG A 62 -9.84 -11.24 1.61
N LEU A 63 -10.19 -9.97 1.88
CA LEU A 63 -11.38 -9.66 2.69
C LEU A 63 -12.67 -10.17 2.04
N HIS A 64 -12.77 -10.12 0.70
CA HIS A 64 -13.89 -10.70 -0.03
C HIS A 64 -13.95 -12.22 0.12
N ALA A 65 -12.81 -12.92 -0.01
CA ALA A 65 -12.74 -14.36 0.18
C ALA A 65 -13.12 -14.77 1.62
N GLU A 66 -12.56 -14.12 2.65
CA GLU A 66 -12.87 -14.38 4.05
C GLU A 66 -14.35 -14.15 4.39
N ARG A 67 -15.03 -13.21 3.70
CA ARG A 67 -16.48 -12.96 3.86
C ARG A 67 -17.33 -14.00 3.13
N GLY A 68 -16.91 -14.44 1.94
CA GLY A 68 -17.57 -15.51 1.19
C GLY A 68 -17.51 -16.85 1.93
N GLU A 69 -16.32 -17.22 2.44
CA GLU A 69 -16.12 -18.44 3.23
C GLU A 69 -16.98 -18.48 4.50
N ARG A 70 -17.25 -17.32 5.12
CA ARG A 70 -18.15 -17.22 6.28
C ARG A 70 -19.63 -17.39 5.93
N ALA A 71 -20.02 -17.16 4.69
CA ALA A 71 -21.40 -17.35 4.23
C ALA A 71 -21.71 -18.82 3.87
N ASP A 72 -20.68 -19.63 3.60
CA ASP A 72 -20.79 -21.04 3.20
C ASP A 72 -20.69 -22.04 4.39
N LEU A 73 -20.57 -21.55 5.63
CA LEU A 73 -20.60 -22.40 6.82
C LEU A 73 -22.05 -22.66 7.26
N PRO A 74 -22.49 -23.93 7.41
CA PRO A 74 -23.83 -24.24 7.92
C PRO A 74 -23.96 -23.80 9.39
N GLU A 75 -25.12 -23.24 9.74
CA GLU A 75 -25.50 -22.81 11.10
C GLU A 75 -25.43 -23.93 12.15
#